data_AF-A0A3C1EK39-F1
#
_entry.id   AF-A0A3C1EK39-F1
#
_cell.length_a   1.000
_cell.length_b   1.000
_cell.length_c   1.000
_cell.angle_alpha   90.00
_cell.angle_beta   90.00
_cell.angle_gamma   90.00
#
_symmetry.space_group_name_H-M   'P 1'
#
loop_
_entity.id
_entity.type
_entity.pdbx_description
1 polymer ?
#
loop_
_entity_poly.entity_id
_entity_poly.type
_entity_poly.pdbx_seq_one_letter_code
_entity_poly.pdbx_strand_id
1 'polypeptide(L)'
;MDRRAAADYNVSDLLREQRENLKLELVAGEKSLNRRISVIELNRPGLALSGFLEHFRPERIQIIGFGEQAYCMQAPRRQLTAALESMLKPRELPCLILTRNLKAPGVLAAVCRKNAVPLLRSSLDTATFVGELSDVLEEKLAPATTVHGVLVDIYGLGVLIQGEPGIGKSECALELLKRGHILVADDAVEIQHRHGAVLRGICPEPLKHYLEVRGLGIIDVKLLFGIGSILDHTRIELSIYLEPWNAQTHYDRTGLDAKKVSILGVEIPQIRIPVSPGRNLAVIIEVAALNQRLRSQGYFAAETFNQRLIERMRAR
;
A
#
# COMPACT_ATOMS: atom_id res chain seq x y z
N MET A 1 -13.56 10.34 -6.21
CA MET A 1 -12.25 9.77 -5.86
C MET A 1 -11.20 10.68 -6.44
N ASP A 2 -10.64 11.55 -5.62
CA ASP A 2 -9.44 12.28 -6.03
C ASP A 2 -8.27 11.29 -6.06
N ARG A 3 -7.64 11.14 -7.22
CA ARG A 3 -6.35 10.44 -7.35
C ARG A 3 -5.28 11.46 -6.98
N ARG A 4 -4.63 11.27 -5.83
CA ARG A 4 -3.49 12.10 -5.47
C ARG A 4 -2.32 11.72 -6.39
N ALA A 5 -1.66 12.71 -6.98
CA ALA A 5 -0.39 12.49 -7.66
C ALA A 5 0.62 11.89 -6.67
N ALA A 6 1.41 10.90 -7.11
CA ALA A 6 2.46 10.30 -6.29
C ALA A 6 3.31 11.39 -5.63
N ALA A 7 3.64 11.22 -4.35
CA ALA A 7 4.41 12.19 -3.58
C ALA A 7 5.69 12.60 -4.34
N ASP A 8 6.07 13.87 -4.25
CA ASP A 8 7.32 14.39 -4.86
C ASP A 8 8.53 13.85 -4.07
N TYR A 9 8.82 12.57 -4.24
CA TYR A 9 9.92 11.86 -3.58
C TYR A 9 11.18 11.94 -4.44
N ASN A 10 12.28 12.37 -3.84
CA ASN A 10 13.56 12.54 -4.55
C ASN A 10 14.71 11.80 -3.86
N VAL A 11 15.87 11.77 -4.51
CA VAL A 11 17.06 11.07 -3.99
C VAL A 11 17.56 11.68 -2.67
N SER A 12 17.35 12.99 -2.44
CA SER A 12 17.72 13.63 -1.17
C SER A 12 16.83 13.17 -0.01
N ASP A 13 15.53 12.97 -0.26
CA ASP A 13 14.61 12.42 0.73
C ASP A 13 14.96 10.97 1.05
N LEU A 14 15.26 10.15 0.02
CA LEU A 14 15.75 8.78 0.21
C LEU A 14 17.01 8.73 1.07
N LEU A 15 17.99 9.58 0.77
CA LEU A 15 19.24 9.62 1.52
C LEU A 15 19.06 10.15 2.94
N ARG A 16 18.13 11.07 3.18
CA ARG A 16 17.86 11.63 4.52
C ARG A 16 17.07 10.65 5.38
N GLU A 17 16.03 10.04 4.84
CA GLU A 17 15.08 9.21 5.59
C GLU A 17 15.58 7.78 5.79
N GLN A 18 16.33 7.23 4.83
CA GLN A 18 16.71 5.82 4.82
C GLN A 18 18.22 5.57 4.90
N ARG A 19 19.00 6.58 5.32
CA ARG A 19 20.46 6.47 5.41
C ARG A 19 20.92 5.30 6.26
N GLU A 20 20.32 5.16 7.44
CA GLU A 20 20.73 4.17 8.43
C GLU A 20 20.18 2.79 8.06
N ASN A 21 18.88 2.70 7.75
CA ASN A 21 18.21 1.45 7.39
C ASN A 21 18.84 0.79 6.15
N LEU A 22 19.03 1.57 5.08
CA LEU A 22 19.63 1.09 3.83
C LEU A 22 21.16 1.20 3.81
N LYS A 23 21.78 1.69 4.89
CA LYS A 23 23.23 1.92 5.04
C LYS A 23 23.83 2.69 3.86
N LEU A 24 23.16 3.77 3.45
CA LEU A 24 23.48 4.55 2.26
C LEU A 24 24.59 5.57 2.51
N GLU A 25 25.49 5.66 1.54
CA GLU A 25 26.58 6.62 1.48
C GLU A 25 26.63 7.23 0.08
N LEU A 26 26.82 8.55 0.02
CA LEU A 26 27.00 9.27 -1.24
C LEU A 26 28.44 9.14 -1.74
N VAL A 27 28.62 8.65 -2.96
CA VAL A 27 29.94 8.49 -3.61
C VAL A 27 30.20 9.60 -4.62
N ALA A 28 29.16 10.02 -5.37
CA ALA A 28 29.26 11.09 -6.36
C ALA A 28 27.89 11.73 -6.66
N GLY A 29 27.90 12.91 -7.27
CA GLY A 29 26.67 13.56 -7.76
C GLY A 29 25.88 14.34 -6.70
N GLU A 30 26.55 14.87 -5.69
CA GLU A 30 25.95 15.64 -4.58
C GLU A 30 25.05 16.79 -5.03
N LYS A 31 25.42 17.47 -6.13
CA LYS A 31 24.65 18.60 -6.69
C LYS A 31 23.35 18.19 -7.39
N SER A 32 23.03 16.90 -7.42
CA SER A 32 21.91 16.35 -8.20
C SER A 32 21.01 15.41 -7.40
N LEU A 33 21.00 15.56 -6.08
CA LEU A 33 20.12 14.79 -5.18
C LEU A 33 18.63 15.16 -5.32
N ASN A 34 18.31 16.26 -5.99
CA ASN A 34 16.94 16.70 -6.26
C ASN A 34 16.23 15.93 -7.39
N ARG A 35 16.88 14.91 -7.98
CA ARG A 35 16.27 14.08 -9.03
C ARG A 35 15.12 13.25 -8.43
N ARG A 36 14.00 13.23 -9.15
CA ARG A 36 12.75 12.58 -8.71
C ARG A 36 12.82 11.08 -8.89
N ILE A 37 12.23 10.36 -7.93
CA ILE A 37 11.98 8.92 -8.00
C ILE A 37 10.48 8.77 -8.25
N SER A 38 10.12 8.36 -9.48
CA SER A 38 8.73 8.32 -9.94
C SER A 38 8.10 6.94 -9.98
N VAL A 39 8.91 5.88 -9.87
CA VAL A 39 8.49 4.49 -10.01
C VAL A 39 9.05 3.63 -8.89
N ILE A 40 8.32 2.58 -8.52
CA ILE A 40 8.69 1.64 -7.45
C ILE A 40 9.65 0.56 -7.95
N GLU A 41 9.64 0.27 -9.25
CA GLU A 41 10.44 -0.81 -9.81
C GLU A 41 11.93 -0.45 -9.86
N LEU A 42 12.75 -1.40 -9.42
CA LEU A 42 14.20 -1.33 -9.50
C LEU A 42 14.70 -2.02 -10.78
N ASN A 43 15.87 -1.63 -11.25
CA ASN A 43 16.51 -2.27 -12.40
C ASN A 43 17.95 -2.70 -12.09
N ARG A 44 18.34 -3.87 -12.59
CA ARG A 44 19.72 -4.34 -12.58
C ARG A 44 20.26 -4.29 -14.02
N PRO A 45 21.08 -3.28 -14.37
CA PRO A 45 21.33 -2.92 -15.77
C PRO A 45 22.39 -3.80 -16.45
N GLY A 46 22.37 -5.12 -16.25
CA GLY A 46 23.40 -6.04 -16.79
C GLY A 46 23.60 -5.90 -18.30
N LEU A 47 22.52 -5.98 -19.09
CA LEU A 47 22.58 -5.81 -20.55
C LEU A 47 22.90 -4.38 -20.97
N ALA A 48 22.38 -3.38 -20.25
CA ALA A 48 22.63 -1.97 -20.54
C ALA A 48 24.12 -1.60 -20.39
N LEU A 49 24.83 -2.23 -19.44
CA LEU A 49 26.28 -2.08 -19.29
C LEU A 49 27.07 -2.61 -20.51
N SER A 50 26.51 -3.53 -21.29
CA SER A 50 27.10 -4.00 -22.55
C SER A 50 26.86 -3.08 -23.75
N GLY A 51 25.96 -2.10 -23.61
CA GLY A 51 25.54 -1.18 -24.66
C GLY A 51 24.17 -1.52 -25.28
N PHE A 52 23.52 -2.60 -24.84
CA PHE A 52 22.18 -2.96 -25.28
C PHE A 52 21.12 -2.21 -24.46
N LEU A 53 20.54 -1.15 -25.04
CA LEU A 53 19.56 -0.29 -24.39
C LEU A 53 18.12 -0.50 -24.88
N GLU A 54 17.88 -1.51 -25.71
CA GLU A 54 16.53 -1.87 -26.11
C GLU A 54 15.74 -2.32 -24.87
N HIS A 55 14.59 -1.69 -24.62
CA HIS A 55 13.78 -1.87 -23.41
C HIS A 55 14.43 -1.41 -22.09
N PHE A 56 15.53 -0.65 -22.13
CA PHE A 56 16.07 -0.01 -20.94
C PHE A 56 15.08 0.99 -20.37
N ARG A 57 14.81 0.90 -19.06
CA ARG A 57 13.87 1.74 -18.33
C ARG A 57 14.65 2.73 -17.46
N PRO A 58 14.99 3.93 -17.99
CA PRO A 58 15.83 4.89 -17.28
C PRO A 58 15.18 5.42 -16.00
N GLU A 59 13.87 5.56 -15.96
CA GLU A 59 13.11 6.12 -14.84
C GLU A 59 13.26 5.33 -13.52
N ARG A 60 13.75 4.09 -13.60
CA ARG A 60 13.99 3.20 -12.45
C ARG A 60 15.30 3.54 -11.75
N ILE A 61 15.36 3.26 -10.44
CA ILE A 61 16.65 3.25 -9.73
C ILE A 61 17.49 2.07 -10.24
N GLN A 62 18.76 2.35 -10.56
CA GLN A 62 19.67 1.38 -11.17
C GLN A 62 20.60 0.76 -10.11
N ILE A 63 20.53 -0.56 -9.94
CA ILE A 63 21.27 -1.30 -8.91
C ILE A 63 22.47 -2.02 -9.52
N ILE A 64 23.67 -1.69 -9.05
CA ILE A 64 24.93 -2.34 -9.41
C ILE A 64 25.29 -3.35 -8.30
N GLY A 65 25.08 -4.63 -8.60
CA GLY A 65 25.50 -5.74 -7.77
C GLY A 65 26.88 -6.26 -8.15
N PHE A 66 27.21 -7.45 -7.63
CA PHE A 66 28.50 -8.09 -7.89
C PHE A 66 28.74 -8.40 -9.37
N GLY A 67 27.73 -8.95 -10.06
CA GLY A 67 27.86 -9.31 -11.48
C GLY A 67 28.06 -8.09 -12.38
N GLU A 68 27.27 -7.05 -12.14
CA GLU A 68 27.36 -5.77 -12.87
C GLU A 68 28.71 -5.09 -12.62
N GLN A 69 29.20 -5.08 -11.38
CA GLN A 69 30.50 -4.52 -11.04
C GLN A 69 31.66 -5.33 -11.62
N ALA A 70 31.59 -6.66 -11.59
CA ALA A 70 32.60 -7.53 -12.19
C ALA A 70 32.74 -7.27 -13.69
N TYR A 71 31.61 -7.12 -14.39
CA TYR A 71 31.61 -6.71 -15.80
C TYR A 71 32.28 -5.34 -15.99
N CYS A 72 31.96 -4.35 -15.16
CA CYS A 72 32.57 -3.01 -15.24
C CYS A 72 34.10 -3.03 -14.99
N MET A 73 34.61 -4.00 -14.23
CA MET A 73 36.05 -4.13 -13.97
C MET A 73 36.80 -4.83 -15.10
N GLN A 74 36.14 -5.73 -15.84
CA GLN A 74 36.75 -6.52 -16.91
C GLN A 74 36.56 -5.91 -18.31
N ALA A 75 35.47 -5.17 -18.53
CA ALA A 75 35.14 -4.63 -19.83
C ALA A 75 36.17 -3.60 -20.33
N PRO A 76 36.44 -3.53 -21.66
CA PRO A 76 37.32 -2.52 -22.23
C PRO A 76 36.84 -1.10 -21.89
N ARG A 77 37.74 -0.28 -21.34
CA ARG A 77 37.41 1.08 -20.85
C ARG A 77 36.64 1.94 -21.86
N ARG A 78 37.00 1.88 -23.14
CA ARG A 78 36.33 2.66 -24.20
C ARG A 78 34.87 2.23 -24.40
N GLN A 79 34.63 0.92 -24.44
CA GLN A 79 33.28 0.36 -24.61
C GLN A 79 32.41 0.64 -23.39
N LEU A 80 32.94 0.38 -22.18
CA LEU A 80 32.23 0.65 -20.93
C LEU A 80 31.87 2.14 -20.78
N THR A 81 32.79 3.04 -21.12
CA THR A 81 32.52 4.49 -21.06
C THR A 81 31.36 4.87 -21.99
N ALA A 82 31.37 4.38 -23.24
CA ALA A 82 30.28 4.66 -24.19
C ALA A 82 28.92 4.09 -23.75
N ALA A 83 28.91 2.88 -23.19
CA ALA A 83 27.70 2.25 -22.66
C ALA A 83 27.15 3.04 -21.47
N LEU A 84 28.00 3.39 -20.49
CA LEU A 84 27.62 4.18 -19.32
C LEU A 84 27.13 5.59 -19.71
N GLU A 85 27.80 6.26 -20.64
CA GLU A 85 27.35 7.56 -21.12
C GLU A 85 25.96 7.48 -21.75
N SER A 86 25.71 6.46 -22.57
CA SER A 86 24.39 6.25 -23.18
C SER A 86 23.32 5.92 -22.14
N MET A 87 23.65 5.08 -21.16
CA MET A 87 22.76 4.66 -20.07
C MET A 87 22.41 5.81 -19.11
N LEU A 88 23.37 6.69 -18.81
CA LEU A 88 23.23 7.78 -17.82
C LEU A 88 22.76 9.12 -18.40
N LYS A 89 22.65 9.22 -19.73
CA LYS A 89 22.16 10.41 -20.43
C LYS A 89 20.71 10.81 -20.11
N PRO A 90 19.75 9.87 -19.94
CA PRO A 90 18.34 10.22 -19.73
C PRO A 90 18.12 11.00 -18.42
N ARG A 91 17.36 12.09 -18.50
CA ARG A 91 17.05 12.94 -17.33
C ARG A 91 16.06 12.30 -16.34
N GLU A 92 15.37 11.25 -16.74
CA GLU A 92 14.46 10.51 -15.86
C GLU A 92 15.20 9.61 -14.87
N LEU A 93 16.48 9.30 -15.13
CA LEU A 93 17.23 8.38 -14.28
C LEU A 93 17.48 8.98 -12.90
N PRO A 94 16.94 8.42 -11.80
CA PRO A 94 17.03 9.04 -10.48
C PRO A 94 18.45 8.96 -9.92
N CYS A 95 18.98 7.74 -9.76
CA CYS A 95 20.32 7.48 -9.21
C CYS A 95 20.82 6.08 -9.57
N LEU A 96 22.12 5.86 -9.35
CA LEU A 96 22.75 4.54 -9.33
C LEU A 96 23.12 4.16 -7.90
N ILE A 97 22.94 2.89 -7.54
CA ILE A 97 23.30 2.37 -6.22
C ILE A 97 24.19 1.15 -6.34
N LEU A 98 25.38 1.21 -5.74
CA LEU A 98 26.30 0.10 -5.58
C LEU A 98 25.95 -0.65 -4.29
N THR A 99 25.73 -1.96 -4.37
CA THR A 99 25.48 -2.80 -3.18
C THR A 99 26.77 -3.47 -2.70
N ARG A 100 26.73 -4.20 -1.58
CA ARG A 100 27.84 -5.02 -1.03
C ARG A 100 29.13 -4.24 -0.74
N ASN A 101 29.03 -2.96 -0.43
CA ASN A 101 30.16 -2.04 -0.23
C ASN A 101 31.17 -2.08 -1.39
N LEU A 102 30.70 -2.37 -2.60
CA LEU A 102 31.58 -2.53 -3.76
C LEU A 102 32.27 -1.20 -4.07
N LYS A 103 33.56 -1.27 -4.41
CA LYS A 103 34.32 -0.11 -4.85
C LYS A 103 33.80 0.33 -6.22
N ALA A 104 33.35 1.58 -6.30
CA ALA A 104 32.94 2.19 -7.55
C ALA A 104 34.11 2.19 -8.56
N PRO A 105 33.95 1.63 -9.77
CA PRO A 105 34.93 1.77 -10.83
C PRO A 105 35.17 3.26 -11.12
N GLY A 106 36.43 3.67 -11.30
CA GLY A 106 36.77 5.08 -11.51
C GLY A 106 36.04 5.70 -12.73
N VAL A 107 35.83 4.90 -13.78
CA VAL A 107 35.05 5.28 -14.96
C VAL A 107 33.59 5.56 -14.60
N LEU A 108 32.95 4.68 -13.81
CA LEU A 108 31.57 4.87 -13.37
C LEU A 108 31.38 6.17 -12.59
N ALA A 109 32.23 6.41 -11.59
CA ALA A 109 32.17 7.62 -10.79
C ALA A 109 32.46 8.90 -11.61
N ALA A 110 33.30 8.82 -12.64
CA ALA A 110 33.54 9.94 -13.55
C ALA A 110 32.33 10.24 -14.43
N VAL A 111 31.70 9.21 -15.03
CA VAL A 111 30.53 9.38 -15.90
C VAL A 111 29.31 9.84 -15.11
N CYS A 112 29.10 9.35 -13.88
CA CYS A 112 28.04 9.85 -12.99
C CYS A 112 28.22 11.35 -12.68
N ARG A 113 29.45 11.79 -12.39
CA ARG A 113 29.74 13.23 -12.18
C ARG A 113 29.48 14.06 -13.43
N LYS A 114 29.89 13.58 -14.60
CA LYS A 114 29.68 14.25 -15.88
C LYS A 114 28.20 14.42 -16.23
N ASN A 115 27.37 13.40 -15.96
CA ASN A 115 25.94 13.42 -16.27
C ASN A 115 25.06 13.91 -15.11
N ALA A 116 25.66 14.37 -14.02
CA ALA A 116 24.94 14.85 -12.85
C ALA A 116 23.94 13.80 -12.31
N VAL A 117 24.39 12.56 -12.20
CA VAL A 117 23.65 11.42 -11.65
C VAL A 117 24.22 11.08 -10.27
N PRO A 118 23.40 11.06 -9.21
CA PRO A 118 23.81 10.56 -7.90
C PRO A 118 24.28 9.11 -7.96
N LEU A 119 25.46 8.86 -7.40
CA LEU A 119 25.98 7.52 -7.17
C LEU A 119 26.02 7.27 -5.67
N LEU A 120 25.21 6.33 -5.22
CA LEU A 120 25.14 5.89 -3.84
C LEU A 120 25.83 4.53 -3.67
N ARG A 121 26.21 4.23 -2.43
CA ARG A 121 26.75 2.95 -2.02
C ARG A 121 26.02 2.46 -0.78
N SER A 122 25.70 1.18 -0.75
CA SER A 122 25.20 0.47 0.41
C SER A 122 26.13 -0.68 0.77
N SER A 123 26.26 -0.95 2.07
CA SER A 123 26.95 -2.13 2.58
C SER A 123 26.09 -3.40 2.62
N LEU A 124 24.77 -3.28 2.40
CA LEU A 124 23.85 -4.41 2.35
C LEU A 124 24.11 -5.29 1.12
N ASP A 125 23.80 -6.58 1.22
CA ASP A 125 23.78 -7.44 0.06
C ASP A 125 22.66 -7.03 -0.91
N THR A 126 22.81 -7.43 -2.17
CA THR A 126 21.92 -6.99 -3.24
C THR A 126 20.47 -7.42 -3.05
N ALA A 127 20.21 -8.60 -2.49
CA ALA A 127 18.83 -9.10 -2.34
C ALA A 127 18.14 -8.38 -1.20
N THR A 128 18.79 -8.28 -0.04
CA THR A 128 18.27 -7.52 1.11
C THR A 128 18.06 -6.05 0.75
N PHE A 129 19.05 -5.41 0.10
CA PHE A 129 18.92 -4.01 -0.31
C PHE A 129 17.73 -3.78 -1.23
N VAL A 130 17.51 -4.67 -2.22
CA VAL A 130 16.39 -4.57 -3.16
C VAL A 130 15.06 -4.72 -2.42
N GLY A 131 14.92 -5.67 -1.50
CA GLY A 131 13.69 -5.85 -0.70
C GLY A 131 13.38 -4.60 0.13
N GLU A 132 14.33 -4.17 0.95
CA GLU A 132 14.17 -3.01 1.84
C GLU A 132 13.87 -1.72 1.06
N LEU A 133 14.56 -1.49 -0.07
CA LEU A 133 14.29 -0.32 -0.91
C LEU A 133 12.91 -0.42 -1.57
N SER A 134 12.52 -1.60 -2.05
CA SER A 134 11.18 -1.80 -2.62
C SER A 134 10.09 -1.48 -1.61
N ASP A 135 10.22 -1.90 -0.35
CA ASP A 135 9.25 -1.60 0.72
C ASP A 135 9.11 -0.09 0.97
N VAL A 136 10.25 0.61 1.02
CA VAL A 136 10.29 2.08 1.15
C VAL A 136 9.58 2.75 -0.03
N LEU A 137 9.90 2.34 -1.25
CA LEU A 137 9.33 2.96 -2.46
C LEU A 137 7.84 2.68 -2.57
N GLU A 138 7.40 1.46 -2.24
CA GLU A 138 5.97 1.17 -2.14
C GLU A 138 5.29 2.05 -1.10
N GLU A 139 5.95 2.32 0.04
CA GLU A 139 5.39 3.20 1.04
C GLU A 139 5.16 4.63 0.55
N LYS A 140 6.10 5.15 -0.22
CA LYS A 140 6.10 6.56 -0.65
C LYS A 140 5.36 6.80 -1.95
N LEU A 141 5.30 5.81 -2.84
CA LEU A 141 4.85 5.98 -4.23
C LEU A 141 3.65 5.11 -4.61
N ALA A 142 3.12 4.27 -3.71
CA ALA A 142 1.93 3.47 -4.00
C ALA A 142 0.76 4.35 -4.48
N PRO A 143 0.02 3.93 -5.53
CA PRO A 143 -1.19 4.62 -5.95
C PRO A 143 -2.17 4.74 -4.78
N ALA A 144 -2.67 5.95 -4.55
CA ALA A 144 -3.55 6.23 -3.41
C ALA A 144 -4.84 6.94 -3.84
N THR A 145 -5.92 6.70 -3.11
CA THR A 145 -7.15 7.49 -3.19
C THR A 145 -7.75 7.65 -1.80
N THR A 146 -8.47 8.73 -1.57
CA THR A 146 -9.19 8.96 -0.31
C THR A 146 -10.66 8.70 -0.51
N VAL A 147 -11.27 7.96 0.41
CA VAL A 147 -12.70 7.70 0.47
C VAL A 147 -13.27 8.18 1.79
N HIS A 148 -14.52 8.66 1.77
CA HIS A 148 -15.24 8.98 2.99
C HIS A 148 -15.80 7.70 3.61
N GLY A 149 -15.62 7.54 4.92
CA GLY A 149 -16.00 6.35 5.65
C GLY A 149 -15.19 6.16 6.93
N VAL A 150 -15.41 5.03 7.58
CA VAL A 150 -14.73 4.65 8.82
C VAL A 150 -14.03 3.31 8.59
N LEU A 151 -12.76 3.21 8.97
CA LEU A 151 -11.98 1.99 8.88
C LEU A 151 -11.70 1.45 10.28
N VAL A 152 -12.15 0.23 10.53
CA VAL A 152 -12.02 -0.47 11.81
C VAL A 152 -11.39 -1.84 11.57
N ASP A 153 -10.47 -2.24 12.43
CA ASP A 153 -9.98 -3.61 12.48
C ASP A 153 -10.86 -4.42 13.44
N ILE A 154 -11.54 -5.43 12.89
CA ILE A 154 -12.51 -6.25 13.60
C ILE A 154 -12.02 -7.70 13.57
N TYR A 155 -11.58 -8.20 14.73
CA TYR A 155 -10.93 -9.51 14.84
C TYR A 155 -9.74 -9.68 13.86
N GLY A 156 -8.94 -8.64 13.60
CA GLY A 156 -7.81 -8.72 12.64
C GLY A 156 -8.21 -8.67 11.17
N LEU A 157 -9.47 -8.36 10.86
CA LEU A 157 -9.97 -8.14 9.50
C LEU A 157 -10.30 -6.64 9.34
N GLY A 158 -9.69 -5.96 8.38
CA GLY A 158 -9.98 -4.56 8.12
C GLY A 158 -11.32 -4.37 7.40
N VAL A 159 -12.23 -3.64 8.05
CA VAL A 159 -13.59 -3.38 7.59
C VAL A 159 -13.76 -1.89 7.30
N LEU A 160 -14.00 -1.57 6.02
CA LEU A 160 -14.32 -0.22 5.57
C LEU A 160 -15.84 -0.01 5.61
N ILE A 161 -16.31 0.81 6.55
CA ILE A 161 -17.71 1.16 6.75
C ILE A 161 -18.01 2.47 6.03
N GLN A 162 -18.89 2.42 5.03
CA GLN A 162 -19.33 3.55 4.23
C GLN A 162 -20.84 3.71 4.32
N GLY A 163 -21.35 4.82 3.83
CA GLY A 163 -22.77 5.16 3.87
C GLY A 163 -22.98 6.67 3.90
N GLU A 164 -24.23 7.09 3.80
CA GLU A 164 -24.59 8.50 3.77
C GLU A 164 -24.13 9.26 5.05
N PRO A 165 -23.87 10.57 4.96
CA PRO A 165 -23.55 11.38 6.14
C PRO A 165 -24.67 11.30 7.18
N GLY A 166 -24.31 11.07 8.45
CA GLY A 166 -25.28 10.98 9.55
C GLY A 166 -26.07 9.66 9.66
N ILE A 167 -25.75 8.64 8.84
CA ILE A 167 -26.39 7.31 8.94
C ILE A 167 -25.99 6.52 10.21
N GLY A 168 -25.00 7.00 10.97
CA GLY A 168 -24.52 6.35 12.20
C GLY A 168 -23.16 5.63 12.08
N LYS A 169 -22.30 5.99 11.12
CA LYS A 169 -21.01 5.32 10.90
C LYS A 169 -20.08 5.44 12.12
N SER A 170 -19.88 6.67 12.60
CA SER A 170 -18.96 6.99 13.69
C SER A 170 -19.50 6.52 15.04
N GLU A 171 -20.82 6.57 15.26
CA GLU A 171 -21.50 5.97 16.41
C GLU A 171 -21.33 4.45 16.44
N CYS A 172 -21.45 3.78 15.28
CA CYS A 172 -21.21 2.36 15.17
C CYS A 172 -19.74 2.00 15.45
N ALA A 173 -18.81 2.84 15.01
CA ALA A 173 -17.38 2.65 15.29
C ALA A 173 -17.05 2.84 16.77
N LEU A 174 -17.69 3.79 17.45
CA LEU A 174 -17.57 3.96 18.90
C LEU A 174 -18.04 2.72 19.67
N GLU A 175 -19.14 2.11 19.23
CA GLU A 175 -19.62 0.86 19.85
C GLU A 175 -18.66 -0.31 19.60
N LEU A 176 -18.10 -0.42 18.38
CA LEU A 176 -17.09 -1.44 18.05
C LEU A 176 -15.82 -1.26 18.90
N LEU A 177 -15.35 -0.02 19.07
CA LEU A 177 -14.24 0.31 19.99
C LEU A 177 -14.53 -0.15 21.41
N LYS A 178 -15.74 0.10 21.92
CA LYS A 178 -16.14 -0.33 23.27
C LYS A 178 -16.14 -1.85 23.44
N ARG A 179 -16.34 -2.59 22.34
CA ARG A 179 -16.29 -4.06 22.27
C ARG A 179 -14.87 -4.62 22.09
N GLY A 180 -13.85 -3.75 22.03
CA GLY A 180 -12.44 -4.14 21.95
C GLY A 180 -11.88 -4.19 20.53
N HIS A 181 -12.61 -3.69 19.54
CA HIS A 181 -12.09 -3.52 18.17
C HIS A 181 -11.25 -2.24 18.06
N ILE A 182 -10.51 -2.12 16.98
CA ILE A 182 -9.44 -1.12 16.88
C ILE A 182 -9.77 -0.12 15.77
N LEU A 183 -9.78 1.17 16.08
CA LEU A 183 -10.01 2.22 15.08
C LEU A 183 -8.74 2.45 14.26
N VAL A 184 -8.89 2.51 12.94
CA VAL A 184 -7.81 2.91 12.04
C VAL A 184 -8.00 4.35 11.60
N ALA A 185 -9.19 4.69 11.08
CA ALA A 185 -9.51 6.00 10.56
C ALA A 185 -11.02 6.29 10.66
N ASP A 186 -11.38 7.56 10.86
CA ASP A 186 -12.76 8.07 10.81
C ASP A 186 -12.85 9.24 9.82
N ASP A 187 -14.03 9.46 9.27
CA ASP A 187 -14.38 10.44 8.23
C ASP A 187 -13.65 10.25 6.89
N ALA A 188 -12.31 10.24 6.87
CA ALA A 188 -11.50 10.07 5.68
C ALA A 188 -10.52 8.89 5.82
N VAL A 189 -10.56 7.99 4.85
CA VAL A 189 -9.67 6.83 4.76
C VAL A 189 -8.83 6.99 3.51
N GLU A 190 -7.51 7.12 3.67
CA GLU A 190 -6.58 7.02 2.55
C GLU A 190 -6.32 5.53 2.26
N ILE A 191 -6.58 5.11 1.04
CA ILE A 191 -6.42 3.74 0.57
C ILE A 191 -5.27 3.71 -0.43
N GLN A 192 -4.29 2.86 -0.17
CA GLN A 192 -3.13 2.65 -1.01
C GLN A 192 -3.17 1.25 -1.63
N HIS A 193 -2.89 1.17 -2.93
CA HIS A 193 -2.74 -0.10 -3.64
C HIS A 193 -1.30 -0.59 -3.52
N ARG A 194 -1.12 -1.72 -2.82
CA ARG A 194 0.16 -2.39 -2.62
C ARG A 194 0.29 -3.61 -3.52
N HIS A 195 1.50 -4.18 -3.58
CA HIS A 195 1.76 -5.37 -4.38
C HIS A 195 0.82 -6.53 -4.00
N GLY A 196 0.49 -7.38 -4.99
CA GLY A 196 -0.40 -8.53 -4.77
C GLY A 196 -1.89 -8.19 -4.63
N ALA A 197 -2.34 -7.08 -5.21
CA ALA A 197 -3.73 -6.61 -5.14
C ALA A 197 -4.21 -6.39 -3.69
N VAL A 198 -3.33 -5.84 -2.85
CA VAL A 198 -3.60 -5.56 -1.44
C VAL A 198 -3.99 -4.10 -1.29
N LEU A 199 -5.13 -3.83 -0.66
CA LEU A 199 -5.55 -2.47 -0.30
C LEU A 199 -5.16 -2.21 1.15
N ARG A 200 -4.27 -1.25 1.38
CA ARG A 200 -3.90 -0.78 2.72
C ARG A 200 -4.66 0.50 3.02
N GLY A 201 -5.47 0.51 4.06
CA GLY A 201 -6.17 1.70 4.53
C GLY A 201 -5.42 2.34 5.70
N ILE A 202 -5.28 3.66 5.67
CA ILE A 202 -4.63 4.49 6.69
C ILE A 202 -5.46 5.73 7.00
N CYS A 203 -5.25 6.33 8.16
CA CYS A 203 -5.81 7.63 8.49
C CYS A 203 -4.87 8.74 7.99
N PRO A 204 -5.36 9.71 7.19
CA PRO A 204 -4.58 10.87 6.84
C PRO A 204 -4.40 11.79 8.05
N GLU A 205 -3.20 12.37 8.21
CA GLU A 205 -3.00 13.52 9.10
C GLU A 205 -3.84 14.71 8.59
N PRO A 206 -4.55 15.48 9.44
CA PRO A 206 -4.47 15.56 10.91
C PRO A 206 -5.53 14.75 11.67
N LEU A 207 -6.31 13.88 11.01
CA LEU A 207 -7.48 13.20 11.61
C LEU A 207 -7.09 12.02 12.53
N LYS A 208 -5.79 11.74 12.62
CA LYS A 208 -5.28 10.53 13.25
C LYS A 208 -5.70 10.43 14.72
N HIS A 209 -6.24 9.26 15.10
CA HIS A 209 -6.76 8.92 16.43
C HIS A 209 -8.01 9.67 16.88
N TYR A 210 -8.53 10.60 16.08
CA TYR A 210 -9.76 11.33 16.40
C TYR A 210 -11.00 10.63 15.83
N LEU A 211 -12.12 10.77 16.54
CA LEU A 211 -13.43 10.32 16.11
C LEU A 211 -14.42 11.47 16.31
N GLU A 212 -15.23 11.80 15.31
CA GLU A 212 -16.32 12.78 15.46
C GLU A 212 -17.64 12.07 15.78
N VAL A 213 -18.23 12.39 16.93
CA VAL A 213 -19.52 11.80 17.33
C VAL A 213 -20.54 12.92 17.54
N ARG A 214 -21.68 12.84 16.84
CA ARG A 214 -22.73 13.87 16.97
C ARG A 214 -23.26 13.93 18.39
N GLY A 215 -23.36 15.14 18.93
CA GLY A 215 -23.78 15.39 20.31
C GLY A 215 -22.66 15.29 21.35
N LEU A 216 -21.51 14.69 21.02
CA LEU A 216 -20.32 14.67 21.87
C LEU A 216 -19.19 15.58 21.36
N GLY A 217 -19.08 15.74 20.03
CA GLY A 217 -17.98 16.44 19.38
C GLY A 217 -16.83 15.51 18.99
N ILE A 218 -15.65 16.09 18.78
CA ILE A 218 -14.42 15.35 18.43
C ILE A 218 -13.82 14.77 19.71
N ILE A 219 -13.51 13.48 19.70
CA ILE A 219 -12.88 12.77 20.81
C ILE A 219 -11.54 12.16 20.39
N ASP A 220 -10.58 12.13 21.31
CA ASP A 220 -9.31 11.43 21.13
C ASP A 220 -9.45 9.98 21.63
N VAL A 221 -9.47 9.04 20.68
CA VAL A 221 -9.66 7.61 20.97
C VAL A 221 -8.47 7.03 21.73
N LYS A 222 -7.24 7.50 21.44
CA LYS A 222 -6.02 7.03 22.11
C LYS A 222 -6.02 7.41 23.59
N LEU A 223 -6.48 8.62 23.92
CA LEU A 223 -6.55 9.07 25.32
C LEU A 223 -7.71 8.41 26.09
N LEU A 224 -8.86 8.18 25.44
CA LEU A 224 -10.03 7.61 26.11
C LEU A 224 -9.98 6.08 26.24
N PHE A 225 -9.51 5.38 25.22
CA PHE A 225 -9.54 3.91 25.15
C PHE A 225 -8.15 3.27 25.15
N GLY A 226 -7.08 4.07 25.22
CA GLY A 226 -5.70 3.61 25.29
C GLY A 226 -5.08 3.25 23.93
N ILE A 227 -3.77 2.98 23.95
CA ILE A 227 -2.96 2.69 22.75
C ILE A 227 -3.43 1.44 22.00
N GLY A 228 -4.03 0.47 22.69
CA GLY A 228 -4.52 -0.77 22.06
C GLY A 228 -5.79 -0.60 21.22
N SER A 229 -6.41 0.57 21.25
CA SER A 229 -7.67 0.87 20.54
C SER A 229 -7.47 1.65 19.24
N ILE A 230 -6.21 1.88 18.86
CA ILE A 230 -5.83 2.54 17.60
C ILE A 230 -4.84 1.69 16.81
N LEU A 231 -4.89 1.80 15.48
CA LEU A 231 -3.94 1.17 14.57
C LEU A 231 -3.57 2.15 13.46
N ASP A 232 -2.29 2.20 13.08
CA ASP A 232 -1.84 3.12 12.03
C ASP A 232 -2.39 2.75 10.64
N HIS A 233 -2.62 1.46 10.41
CA HIS A 233 -3.06 0.92 9.13
C HIS A 233 -3.64 -0.48 9.27
N THR A 234 -4.55 -0.86 8.38
CA THR A 234 -4.97 -2.26 8.21
C THR A 234 -5.19 -2.60 6.75
N ARG A 235 -5.21 -3.89 6.42
CA ARG A 235 -5.61 -4.36 5.09
C ARG A 235 -7.13 -4.32 4.99
N ILE A 236 -7.65 -3.69 3.94
CA ILE A 236 -9.09 -3.65 3.68
C ILE A 236 -9.50 -4.96 3.00
N GLU A 237 -10.31 -5.76 3.69
CA GLU A 237 -10.75 -7.07 3.22
C GLU A 237 -12.27 -7.19 3.12
N LEU A 238 -13.01 -6.23 3.69
CA LEU A 238 -14.47 -6.16 3.62
C LEU A 238 -14.93 -4.70 3.53
N SER A 239 -15.83 -4.43 2.59
CA SER A 239 -16.59 -3.17 2.53
C SER A 239 -17.99 -3.40 3.09
N ILE A 240 -18.41 -2.52 4.00
CA ILE A 240 -19.78 -2.48 4.50
C ILE A 240 -20.38 -1.15 4.08
N TYR A 241 -21.55 -1.19 3.44
CA TYR A 241 -22.28 0.00 3.07
C TYR A 241 -23.58 0.09 3.87
N LEU A 242 -23.65 1.07 4.77
CA LEU A 242 -24.82 1.39 5.56
C LEU A 242 -25.77 2.23 4.72
N GLU A 243 -27.05 1.83 4.70
CA GLU A 243 -28.08 2.54 3.95
C GLU A 243 -29.38 2.65 4.74
N PRO A 244 -30.20 3.67 4.46
CA PRO A 244 -31.54 3.74 5.04
C PRO A 244 -32.35 2.50 4.68
N TRP A 245 -33.12 1.97 5.63
CA TRP A 245 -34.05 0.90 5.34
C TRP A 245 -35.10 1.35 4.32
N ASN A 246 -35.30 0.55 3.27
CA ASN A 246 -36.29 0.81 2.25
C ASN A 246 -37.10 -0.47 1.97
N ALA A 247 -38.43 -0.39 2.17
CA ALA A 247 -39.36 -1.48 1.93
C ALA A 247 -39.33 -2.05 0.50
N GLN A 248 -38.96 -1.21 -0.48
CA GLN A 248 -38.90 -1.57 -1.89
C GLN A 248 -37.57 -2.22 -2.29
N THR A 249 -36.55 -2.18 -1.42
CA THR A 249 -35.25 -2.79 -1.70
C THR A 249 -35.24 -4.24 -1.26
N HIS A 250 -34.97 -5.15 -2.20
CA HIS A 250 -34.73 -6.55 -1.87
C HIS A 250 -33.33 -6.71 -1.25
N TYR A 251 -33.29 -6.83 0.07
CA TYR A 251 -32.10 -7.22 0.80
C TYR A 251 -31.84 -8.71 0.67
N ASP A 252 -30.59 -9.10 0.43
CA ASP A 252 -30.22 -10.52 0.38
C ASP A 252 -30.47 -11.17 1.74
N ARG A 253 -31.27 -12.24 1.72
CA ARG A 253 -31.62 -13.06 2.90
C ARG A 253 -30.91 -14.41 2.91
N THR A 254 -30.28 -14.77 1.79
CA THR A 254 -29.68 -16.07 1.57
C THR A 254 -28.17 -16.03 1.79
N GLY A 255 -27.53 -14.89 1.52
CA GLY A 255 -26.09 -14.74 1.55
C GLY A 255 -25.38 -15.41 0.36
N LEU A 256 -26.14 -15.81 -0.68
CA LEU A 256 -25.60 -16.44 -1.89
C LEU A 256 -25.04 -15.41 -2.88
N ASP A 257 -25.52 -14.16 -2.83
CA ASP A 257 -25.06 -13.10 -3.71
C ASP A 257 -23.82 -12.41 -3.13
N ALA A 258 -22.64 -12.80 -3.63
CA ALA A 258 -21.38 -12.15 -3.27
C ALA A 258 -21.18 -10.86 -4.07
N LYS A 259 -21.73 -9.76 -3.58
CA LYS A 259 -21.45 -8.43 -4.15
C LYS A 259 -20.00 -8.03 -3.88
N LYS A 260 -19.41 -7.30 -4.82
CA LYS A 260 -18.06 -6.74 -4.70
C LYS A 260 -18.05 -5.28 -5.10
N VAL A 261 -17.08 -4.55 -4.59
CA VAL A 261 -16.76 -3.17 -5.00
C VAL A 261 -15.30 -3.11 -5.46
N SER A 262 -15.03 -2.33 -6.50
CA SER A 262 -13.67 -2.10 -6.99
C SER A 262 -13.11 -0.81 -6.41
N ILE A 263 -11.96 -0.88 -5.74
CA ILE A 263 -11.20 0.27 -5.24
C ILE A 263 -9.79 0.18 -5.81
N LEU A 264 -9.34 1.22 -6.50
CA LEU A 264 -8.04 1.24 -7.20
C LEU A 264 -7.81 0.03 -8.14
N GLY A 265 -8.89 -0.55 -8.69
CA GLY A 265 -8.85 -1.72 -9.56
C GLY A 265 -8.84 -3.07 -8.83
N VAL A 266 -8.81 -3.08 -7.49
CA VAL A 266 -8.91 -4.30 -6.66
C VAL A 266 -10.36 -4.51 -6.25
N GLU A 267 -10.89 -5.71 -6.50
CA GLU A 267 -12.23 -6.10 -6.03
C GLU A 267 -12.19 -6.60 -4.58
N ILE A 268 -13.02 -6.01 -3.72
CA ILE A 268 -13.26 -6.46 -2.34
C ILE A 268 -14.75 -6.80 -2.15
N PRO A 269 -15.08 -7.79 -1.30
CA PRO A 269 -16.47 -8.11 -1.00
C PRO A 269 -17.19 -6.93 -0.35
N GLN A 270 -18.44 -6.71 -0.74
CA GLN A 270 -19.28 -5.64 -0.19
C GLN A 270 -20.58 -6.20 0.37
N ILE A 271 -20.91 -5.78 1.59
CA ILE A 271 -22.19 -6.10 2.23
C ILE A 271 -22.96 -4.79 2.46
N ARG A 272 -24.21 -4.74 1.99
CA ARG A 272 -25.11 -3.59 2.24
C ARG A 272 -25.98 -3.91 3.44
N ILE A 273 -25.94 -3.07 4.48
CA ILE A 273 -26.69 -3.27 5.72
C ILE A 273 -27.71 -2.14 5.88
N PRO A 274 -29.02 -2.45 5.92
CA PRO A 274 -30.02 -1.43 6.18
C PRO A 274 -30.06 -1.04 7.65
N VAL A 275 -30.02 0.27 7.88
CA VAL A 275 -30.14 0.92 9.18
C VAL A 275 -31.60 1.18 9.49
N SER A 276 -32.06 0.70 10.64
CA SER A 276 -33.40 0.92 11.17
C SER A 276 -33.35 0.99 12.70
N PRO A 277 -34.27 1.72 13.35
CA PRO A 277 -34.33 1.80 14.81
C PRO A 277 -34.38 0.42 15.47
N GLY A 278 -33.66 0.24 16.58
CA GLY A 278 -33.60 -1.02 17.32
C GLY A 278 -32.61 -2.05 16.77
N ARG A 279 -31.97 -1.81 15.62
CA ARG A 279 -30.87 -2.65 15.14
C ARG A 279 -29.54 -2.24 15.77
N ASN A 280 -28.83 -3.21 16.34
CA ASN A 280 -27.44 -3.02 16.74
C ASN A 280 -26.53 -3.25 15.53
N LEU A 281 -26.03 -2.18 14.93
CA LEU A 281 -25.18 -2.26 13.74
C LEU A 281 -23.82 -2.89 14.05
N ALA A 282 -23.23 -2.58 15.21
CA ALA A 282 -21.93 -3.11 15.61
C ALA A 282 -21.94 -4.65 15.62
N VAL A 283 -22.95 -5.26 16.24
CA VAL A 283 -23.12 -6.74 16.27
C VAL A 283 -23.25 -7.33 14.87
N ILE A 284 -24.04 -6.70 13.99
CA ILE A 284 -24.21 -7.20 12.61
C ILE A 284 -22.89 -7.13 11.85
N ILE A 285 -22.14 -6.04 12.02
CA ILE A 285 -20.82 -5.85 11.41
C ILE A 285 -19.79 -6.86 11.95
N GLU A 286 -19.79 -7.16 13.26
CA GLU A 286 -18.95 -8.21 13.84
C GLU A 286 -19.22 -9.58 13.22
N VAL A 287 -20.50 -9.95 13.10
CA VAL A 287 -20.91 -11.21 12.46
C VAL A 287 -20.54 -11.23 10.99
N ALA A 288 -20.67 -10.09 10.28
CA ALA A 288 -20.26 -9.96 8.89
C ALA A 288 -18.75 -10.19 8.72
N ALA A 289 -17.93 -9.63 9.62
CA ALA A 289 -16.48 -9.85 9.63
C ALA A 289 -16.12 -11.33 9.88
N LEU A 290 -16.73 -11.97 10.88
CA LEU A 290 -16.53 -13.40 11.15
C LEU A 290 -16.94 -14.29 9.97
N ASN A 291 -18.09 -13.99 9.34
CA ASN A 291 -18.55 -14.71 8.16
C ASN A 291 -17.60 -14.52 6.98
N GLN A 292 -17.03 -13.32 6.81
CA GLN A 292 -16.02 -13.08 5.79
C GLN A 292 -14.72 -13.86 6.04
N ARG A 293 -14.30 -14.02 7.31
CA ARG A 293 -13.17 -14.90 7.65
C ARG A 293 -13.45 -16.37 7.34
N LEU A 294 -14.67 -16.85 7.57
CA LEU A 294 -15.06 -18.20 7.18
C LEU A 294 -14.99 -18.39 5.66
N ARG A 295 -15.47 -17.40 4.89
CA ARG A 295 -15.39 -17.43 3.42
C ARG A 295 -13.96 -17.43 2.91
N SER A 296 -13.06 -16.64 3.51
CA SER A 296 -11.64 -16.65 3.12
C SER A 296 -10.93 -17.96 3.45
N GLN A 297 -11.46 -18.75 4.39
CA GLN A 297 -11.05 -20.13 4.67
C GLN A 297 -11.75 -21.18 3.79
N GLY A 298 -12.62 -20.77 2.86
CA GLY A 298 -13.34 -21.66 1.96
C GLY A 298 -14.65 -22.24 2.53
N TYR A 299 -15.13 -21.73 3.67
CA TYR A 299 -16.42 -22.15 4.23
C TYR A 299 -17.56 -21.18 3.85
N PHE A 300 -18.51 -21.69 3.07
CA PHE A 300 -19.68 -20.94 2.59
C PHE A 300 -20.96 -21.45 3.25
N ALA A 301 -21.38 -20.80 4.34
CA ALA A 301 -22.52 -21.24 5.15
C ALA A 301 -23.85 -21.32 4.36
N ALA A 302 -24.10 -20.34 3.50
CA ALA A 302 -25.31 -20.28 2.67
C ALA A 302 -25.39 -21.46 1.67
N GLU A 303 -24.29 -21.76 0.99
CA GLU A 303 -24.19 -22.88 0.06
C GLU A 303 -24.33 -24.22 0.79
N THR A 304 -23.67 -24.36 1.93
CA THR A 304 -23.75 -25.56 2.77
C THR A 304 -25.19 -25.82 3.23
N PHE A 305 -25.90 -24.76 3.62
CA PHE A 305 -27.31 -24.87 4.00
C PHE A 305 -28.22 -25.21 2.82
N ASN A 306 -27.99 -24.58 1.66
CA ASN A 306 -28.74 -24.86 0.44
C ASN A 306 -28.55 -26.31 -0.02
N GLN A 307 -27.31 -26.83 0.01
CA GLN A 307 -27.03 -28.24 -0.31
C GLN A 307 -27.80 -29.19 0.62
N ARG A 308 -27.77 -28.96 1.94
CA ARG A 308 -28.54 -29.76 2.91
C ARG A 308 -30.05 -29.72 2.67
N LEU A 309 -30.57 -28.57 2.24
CA LEU A 309 -31.98 -28.43 1.87
C LEU A 309 -32.32 -29.25 0.62
N ILE A 310 -31.49 -29.16 -0.42
CA ILE A 310 -31.66 -29.91 -1.67
C ILE A 310 -31.59 -31.43 -1.40
N GLU A 311 -30.64 -31.87 -0.58
CA GLU A 311 -30.53 -33.29 -0.18
C GLU A 311 -31.80 -33.79 0.51
N ARG A 312 -32.35 -33.01 1.46
CA ARG A 312 -33.61 -33.35 2.13
C ARG A 312 -34.80 -33.39 1.19
N MET A 313 -34.84 -32.54 0.17
CA MET A 313 -35.92 -32.53 -0.82
C MET A 313 -35.83 -33.70 -1.79
N ARG A 314 -34.61 -34.17 -2.11
CA ARG A 314 -34.38 -35.35 -2.97
C ARG A 314 -34.61 -36.69 -2.26
N ALA A 315 -34.48 -36.71 -0.94
CA ALA A 315 -34.75 -37.90 -0.12
C ALA A 315 -36.25 -38.12 0.19
N ARG A 316 -37.13 -37.37 -0.46
CA ARG A 316 -38.59 -37.40 -0.30
C ARG A 316 -39.24 -37.82 -1.62
#